data_AF-F3P8X9-F1
#
_entry.id   AF-F3P8X9-F1
#
_cell.length_a   1.000
_cell.length_b   1.000
_cell.length_c   1.000
_cell.angle_alpha   90.00
_cell.angle_beta   90.00
_cell.angle_gamma   90.00
#
_symmetry.space_group_name_H-M   'P 1'
#
loop_
_entity.id
_entity.type
_entity.pdbx_description
1 polymer ?
#
loop_
_entity_poly.entity_id
_entity_poly.type
_entity_poly.pdbx_seq_one_letter_code
_entity_poly.pdbx_strand_id
1 'polypeptide(L)'
;MPVSTFPIRLRRLTAPTTALLAALALGAASSAVAAPTSNTAGQSTTSLRDASTVSPQSLAQMVAGPNATVTNASVSGKDVQIGTVKGLPGDGNAITEGVALSTGSLIDPDPAADSDVDFTRSAVLGPNDALDTTGDFGVVEDPASLAQVSGTDVYDEAVLEFDVTATSSNVVLYYSLGSEEYAGATEGTPASWQSRGYKDPLSIQVNGTECAYVPGSQTAVSASTVNESSNADYYTANVSGHTPGKIPVEFNGYTSALPCQAAVTPGQTVHVRVAIADAQDGQLDSTVLLRTQGLGFTDKQIAEPCTAKAGTCDIPGADNGSNESNGSNGADSNGSNAPVGQGKPGVADYGAATPTSGTKSAVAGLPLTGTQALAVAIVALLLLAGGGMALMLRRRRLTGSEAD
;
A
#
# COMPACT_ATOMS: atom_id res chain seq x y z
N MET A 1 -37.54 75.48 -33.28
CA MET A 1 -36.31 75.47 -32.47
C MET A 1 -35.47 74.28 -32.92
N PRO A 2 -34.38 74.50 -33.67
CA PRO A 2 -33.65 73.45 -34.37
C PRO A 2 -32.50 72.86 -33.54
N VAL A 3 -32.22 71.58 -33.75
CA VAL A 3 -31.05 70.84 -33.27
C VAL A 3 -29.82 71.30 -34.06
N SER A 4 -28.73 71.67 -33.36
CA SER A 4 -27.45 71.99 -34.00
C SER A 4 -26.34 71.11 -33.44
N THR A 5 -25.78 70.31 -34.34
CA THR A 5 -24.63 69.42 -34.21
C THR A 5 -23.33 70.23 -34.37
N PHE A 6 -22.40 70.07 -33.43
CA PHE A 6 -21.01 70.54 -33.58
C PHE A 6 -20.04 69.34 -33.66
N PRO A 7 -19.04 69.37 -34.56
CA PRO A 7 -18.15 68.23 -34.79
C PRO A 7 -16.98 68.24 -33.79
N ILE A 8 -16.76 67.11 -33.11
CA ILE A 8 -15.55 66.89 -32.31
C ILE A 8 -14.43 66.44 -33.27
N ARG A 9 -13.41 67.29 -33.43
CA ARG A 9 -12.16 66.94 -34.11
C ARG A 9 -11.37 65.95 -33.25
N LEU A 10 -11.19 64.71 -33.73
CA LEU A 10 -10.19 63.78 -33.21
C LEU A 10 -8.76 64.28 -33.54
N ARG A 11 -8.01 64.71 -32.53
CA ARG A 11 -6.55 64.81 -32.60
C ARG A 11 -5.97 63.40 -32.40
N ARG A 12 -5.33 62.85 -33.44
CA ARG A 12 -4.44 61.69 -33.30
C ARG A 12 -3.26 62.09 -32.41
N LEU A 13 -3.19 61.53 -31.21
CA LEU A 13 -1.98 61.48 -30.41
C LEU A 13 -1.24 60.20 -30.78
N THR A 14 -0.15 60.34 -31.52
CA THR A 14 0.84 59.29 -31.73
C THR A 14 1.62 59.10 -30.43
N ALA A 15 1.40 57.98 -29.74
CA ALA A 15 2.24 57.56 -28.62
C ALA A 15 3.54 56.93 -29.16
N PRO A 16 4.71 57.21 -28.58
CA PRO A 16 5.95 56.57 -28.97
C PRO A 16 5.97 55.13 -28.48
N THR A 17 6.13 54.18 -29.39
CA THR A 17 6.41 52.78 -29.12
C THR A 17 7.76 52.65 -28.41
N THR A 18 7.73 52.56 -27.09
CA THR A 18 8.84 52.03 -26.31
C THR A 18 8.74 50.51 -26.35
N ALA A 19 9.63 49.88 -27.12
CA ALA A 19 9.76 48.43 -27.16
C ALA A 19 10.34 47.95 -25.82
N LEU A 20 9.52 47.36 -24.96
CA LEU A 20 10.01 46.50 -23.89
C LEU A 20 10.52 45.20 -24.53
N LEU A 21 11.84 45.05 -24.59
CA LEU A 21 12.49 43.75 -24.79
C LEU A 21 12.29 42.92 -23.51
N ALA A 22 11.22 42.13 -23.46
CA ALA A 22 11.11 41.04 -22.51
C ALA A 22 12.00 39.90 -23.02
N ALA A 23 13.18 39.74 -22.43
CA ALA A 23 14.02 38.57 -22.65
C ALA A 23 13.32 37.36 -22.02
N LEU A 24 12.64 36.55 -22.84
CA LEU A 24 12.24 35.20 -22.46
C LEU A 24 13.50 34.34 -22.33
N ALA A 25 14.02 34.22 -21.11
CA ALA A 25 14.93 33.14 -20.78
C ALA A 25 14.12 31.84 -20.76
N LEU A 26 14.12 31.10 -21.87
CA LEU A 26 13.75 29.69 -21.85
C LEU A 26 14.84 28.95 -21.06
N GLY A 27 14.68 28.89 -19.74
CA GLY A 27 15.31 27.87 -18.95
C GLY A 27 14.72 26.55 -19.40
N ALA A 28 15.50 25.73 -20.10
CA ALA A 28 15.20 24.32 -20.26
C ALA A 28 15.30 23.70 -18.86
N ALA A 29 14.21 23.73 -18.10
CA ALA A 29 14.05 22.83 -16.99
C ALA A 29 14.08 21.44 -17.62
N SER A 30 15.20 20.75 -17.46
CA SER A 30 15.25 19.32 -17.69
C SER A 30 14.17 18.75 -16.78
N SER A 31 13.13 18.14 -17.34
CA SER A 31 12.31 17.22 -16.56
C SER A 31 13.28 16.16 -16.08
N ALA A 32 13.79 16.31 -14.85
CA ALA A 32 14.49 15.25 -14.19
C ALA A 32 13.41 14.19 -13.98
N VAL A 33 13.38 13.21 -14.87
CA VAL A 33 12.72 11.94 -14.57
C VAL A 33 13.39 11.48 -13.29
N ALA A 34 12.68 11.56 -12.16
CA ALA A 34 13.16 11.00 -10.92
C ALA A 34 13.52 9.55 -11.25
N ALA A 35 14.78 9.17 -11.01
CA ALA A 35 15.11 7.76 -11.06
C ALA A 35 14.18 7.04 -10.07
N PRO A 36 13.64 5.85 -10.42
CA PRO A 36 12.81 5.11 -9.48
C PRO A 36 13.57 5.02 -8.15
N THR A 37 12.91 5.50 -7.08
CA THR A 37 13.41 5.36 -5.73
C THR A 37 13.74 3.90 -5.54
N SER A 38 15.02 3.58 -5.38
CA SER A 38 15.43 2.19 -5.27
C SER A 38 14.94 1.69 -3.91
N ASN A 39 13.97 0.79 -3.95
CA ASN A 39 13.47 0.09 -2.78
C ASN A 39 14.63 -0.47 -1.95
N THR A 40 14.46 -0.51 -0.64
CA THR A 40 15.50 -0.97 0.29
C THR A 40 15.93 -2.39 -0.09
N ALA A 41 17.24 -2.61 -0.21
CA ALA A 41 17.79 -3.84 -0.71
C ALA A 41 17.24 -5.08 0.03
N GLY A 42 16.71 -6.04 -0.73
CA GLY A 42 16.13 -7.27 -0.20
C GLY A 42 14.60 -7.25 -0.04
N GLN A 43 13.97 -6.09 -0.19
CA GLN A 43 12.52 -5.99 -0.27
C GLN A 43 12.02 -6.22 -1.69
N SER A 44 10.84 -6.83 -1.79
CA SER A 44 10.16 -7.02 -3.06
C SER A 44 8.67 -7.17 -2.86
N THR A 45 7.91 -6.61 -3.79
CA THR A 45 6.49 -6.91 -3.97
C THR A 45 6.25 -7.54 -5.34
N THR A 46 5.13 -8.25 -5.44
CA THR A 46 4.48 -8.55 -6.71
C THR A 46 3.02 -8.13 -6.58
N SER A 47 2.34 -7.92 -7.70
CA SER A 47 0.90 -7.65 -7.71
C SER A 47 0.17 -8.54 -8.71
N LEU A 48 -1.16 -8.58 -8.64
CA LEU A 48 -2.03 -9.31 -9.57
C LEU A 48 -1.84 -8.90 -11.04
N ARG A 49 -1.22 -7.75 -11.30
CA ARG A 49 -0.80 -7.32 -12.63
C ARG A 49 0.10 -8.34 -13.31
N ASP A 50 1.02 -8.95 -12.56
CA ASP A 50 1.79 -10.09 -13.04
C ASP A 50 1.05 -11.40 -12.76
N ALA A 51 -0.01 -11.64 -13.52
CA ALA A 51 -0.84 -12.84 -13.39
C ALA A 51 -0.07 -14.16 -13.66
N SER A 52 1.18 -14.09 -14.12
CA SER A 52 2.04 -15.27 -14.28
C SER A 52 2.67 -15.73 -12.98
N THR A 53 2.77 -14.85 -11.97
CA THR A 53 3.38 -15.12 -10.67
C THR A 53 2.37 -15.09 -9.51
N VAL A 54 1.25 -14.39 -9.67
CA VAL A 54 0.25 -14.21 -8.61
C VAL A 54 -1.18 -14.43 -9.11
N SER A 55 -2.02 -15.00 -8.25
CA SER A 55 -3.44 -15.25 -8.52
C SER A 55 -4.21 -15.20 -7.19
N PRO A 56 -5.53 -14.93 -7.17
CA PRO A 56 -6.33 -14.99 -5.95
C PRO A 56 -6.14 -16.31 -5.18
N GLN A 57 -6.15 -17.43 -5.91
CA GLN A 57 -5.95 -18.76 -5.32
C GLN A 57 -4.56 -18.92 -4.69
N SER A 58 -3.49 -18.45 -5.34
CA SER A 58 -2.14 -18.56 -4.79
C SER A 58 -1.92 -17.64 -3.58
N LEU A 59 -2.57 -16.46 -3.55
CA LEU A 59 -2.56 -15.56 -2.40
C LEU A 59 -3.27 -16.18 -1.20
N ALA A 60 -4.50 -16.66 -1.39
CA ALA A 60 -5.26 -17.33 -0.34
C ALA A 60 -4.54 -18.59 0.18
N GLN A 61 -3.91 -19.37 -0.72
CA GLN A 61 -3.08 -20.52 -0.33
C GLN A 61 -1.82 -20.11 0.45
N MET A 62 -1.20 -18.96 0.13
CA MET A 62 -0.04 -18.44 0.87
C MET A 62 -0.42 -18.08 2.31
N VAL A 63 -1.60 -17.48 2.52
CA VAL A 63 -2.11 -17.12 3.84
C VAL A 63 -2.49 -18.37 4.65
N ALA A 64 -3.22 -19.32 4.06
CA ALA A 64 -3.70 -20.53 4.73
C ALA A 64 -2.64 -21.64 4.88
N GLY A 65 -1.58 -21.59 4.08
CA GLY A 65 -0.49 -22.56 4.07
C GLY A 65 -0.76 -23.79 3.19
N PRO A 66 0.30 -24.58 2.89
CA PRO A 66 0.30 -25.57 1.80
C PRO A 66 -0.65 -26.76 2.01
N ASN A 67 -1.08 -27.03 3.24
CA ASN A 67 -1.96 -28.15 3.57
C ASN A 67 -3.44 -27.76 3.71
N ALA A 68 -3.74 -26.45 3.64
CA ALA A 68 -5.11 -25.98 3.70
C ALA A 68 -5.85 -26.27 2.38
N THR A 69 -7.11 -26.68 2.50
CA THR A 69 -8.00 -26.76 1.33
C THR A 69 -8.65 -25.40 1.14
N VAL A 70 -8.13 -24.62 0.20
CA VAL A 70 -8.64 -23.29 -0.16
C VAL A 70 -9.44 -23.38 -1.45
N THR A 71 -10.63 -22.76 -1.47
CA THR A 71 -11.51 -22.70 -2.65
C THR A 71 -12.11 -21.31 -2.80
N ASN A 72 -12.74 -21.03 -3.95
CA ASN A 72 -13.50 -19.80 -4.21
C ASN A 72 -12.71 -18.51 -3.93
N ALA A 73 -11.38 -18.54 -4.10
CA ALA A 73 -10.57 -17.36 -3.91
C ALA A 73 -10.86 -16.33 -5.01
N SER A 74 -11.19 -15.11 -4.60
CA SER A 74 -11.47 -13.99 -5.49
C SER A 74 -10.93 -12.68 -4.91
N VAL A 75 -10.81 -11.68 -5.78
CA VAL A 75 -10.30 -10.36 -5.44
C VAL A 75 -11.13 -9.27 -6.11
N SER A 76 -11.24 -8.13 -5.45
CA SER A 76 -11.82 -6.89 -5.98
C SER A 76 -10.82 -5.75 -5.76
N GLY A 77 -10.84 -4.76 -6.65
CA GLY A 77 -9.86 -3.65 -6.70
C GLY A 77 -9.04 -3.63 -8.00
N LYS A 78 -8.02 -2.78 -8.05
CA LYS A 78 -7.05 -2.70 -9.14
C LYS A 78 -5.98 -3.79 -9.01
N ASP A 79 -5.38 -4.15 -10.15
CA ASP A 79 -4.37 -5.21 -10.21
C ASP A 79 -3.04 -4.90 -9.51
N VAL A 80 -2.83 -3.66 -9.08
CA VAL A 80 -1.68 -3.22 -8.27
C VAL A 80 -1.88 -3.26 -6.78
N GLN A 81 -3.13 -3.25 -6.32
CA GLN A 81 -3.47 -3.11 -4.91
C GLN A 81 -3.20 -4.39 -4.12
N ILE A 82 -3.21 -5.56 -4.78
CA ILE A 82 -3.19 -6.85 -4.11
C ILE A 82 -2.08 -7.73 -4.69
N GLY A 83 -1.35 -8.41 -3.80
CA GLY A 83 -0.22 -9.23 -4.21
C GLY A 83 0.60 -9.78 -3.05
N THR A 84 1.89 -10.02 -3.31
CA THR A 84 2.81 -10.55 -2.29
C THR A 84 3.84 -9.52 -1.88
N VAL A 85 4.32 -9.63 -0.64
CA VAL A 85 5.43 -8.84 -0.13
C VAL A 85 6.44 -9.73 0.58
N LYS A 86 7.73 -9.41 0.46
CA LYS A 86 8.83 -10.10 1.13
C LYS A 86 9.93 -9.14 1.55
N GLY A 87 10.64 -9.52 2.61
CA GLY A 87 11.87 -8.86 3.02
C GLY A 87 11.68 -7.53 3.76
N LEU A 88 10.46 -7.23 4.25
CA LEU A 88 10.25 -6.05 5.09
C LEU A 88 11.06 -6.19 6.40
N PRO A 89 11.50 -5.08 7.01
CA PRO A 89 12.31 -5.11 8.23
C PRO A 89 11.58 -5.86 9.35
N GLY A 90 12.26 -6.85 9.94
CA GLY A 90 11.81 -7.50 11.16
C GLY A 90 12.26 -6.69 12.38
N ASP A 91 11.33 -6.00 13.03
CA ASP A 91 11.53 -5.37 14.34
C ASP A 91 11.06 -6.28 15.51
N GLY A 92 10.79 -7.55 15.20
CA GLY A 92 10.24 -8.55 16.12
C GLY A 92 8.71 -8.54 16.23
N ASN A 93 8.02 -7.53 15.69
CA ASN A 93 6.57 -7.35 15.84
C ASN A 93 5.82 -7.24 14.49
N ALA A 94 6.49 -6.81 13.43
CA ALA A 94 5.89 -6.62 12.11
C ALA A 94 5.82 -7.92 11.28
N ILE A 95 4.84 -7.99 10.37
CA ILE A 95 4.81 -9.00 9.31
C ILE A 95 5.86 -8.64 8.27
N THR A 96 6.84 -9.53 8.08
CA THR A 96 7.97 -9.29 7.17
C THR A 96 7.74 -9.84 5.75
N GLU A 97 6.80 -10.77 5.62
CA GLU A 97 6.43 -11.42 4.36
C GLU A 97 5.01 -11.98 4.37
N GLY A 98 4.36 -11.96 3.22
CA GLY A 98 3.01 -12.50 3.05
C GLY A 98 2.25 -11.88 1.89
N VAL A 99 0.94 -11.75 2.09
CA VAL A 99 0.02 -11.10 1.15
C VAL A 99 -0.24 -9.67 1.60
N ALA A 100 -0.28 -8.73 0.67
CA ALA A 100 -0.60 -7.34 0.93
C ALA A 100 -1.85 -6.93 0.16
N LEU A 101 -2.74 -6.18 0.81
CA LEU A 101 -3.83 -5.44 0.18
C LEU A 101 -3.63 -3.97 0.56
N SER A 102 -3.55 -3.11 -0.43
CA SER A 102 -3.31 -1.67 -0.27
C SER A 102 -4.43 -0.88 -0.90
N THR A 103 -4.75 0.27 -0.32
CA THR A 103 -5.57 1.29 -0.98
C THR A 103 -4.77 1.96 -2.09
N GLY A 104 -3.46 2.16 -1.88
CA GLY A 104 -2.49 2.47 -2.93
C GLY A 104 -1.96 1.30 -3.78
N SER A 105 -0.79 1.50 -4.41
CA SER A 105 -0.13 0.49 -5.23
C SER A 105 0.91 -0.31 -4.46
N LEU A 106 1.02 -1.63 -4.70
CA LEU A 106 2.13 -2.42 -4.16
C LEU A 106 3.44 -2.26 -4.95
N ILE A 107 3.40 -1.75 -6.17
CA ILE A 107 4.56 -1.64 -7.07
C ILE A 107 4.81 -0.18 -7.45
N ASP A 108 6.04 0.12 -7.87
CA ASP A 108 6.36 1.42 -8.46
C ASP A 108 5.72 1.56 -9.85
N PRO A 109 5.32 2.78 -10.26
CA PRO A 109 4.72 2.99 -11.57
C PRO A 109 5.73 2.67 -12.67
N ASP A 110 5.30 1.91 -13.68
CA ASP A 110 6.06 1.74 -14.92
C ASP A 110 5.84 2.99 -15.79
N PRO A 111 6.88 3.82 -16.04
CA PRO A 111 6.72 5.04 -16.84
C PRO A 111 6.34 4.75 -18.31
N ALA A 112 6.41 3.50 -18.76
CA ALA A 112 5.95 3.07 -20.08
C ALA A 112 4.49 2.55 -20.08
N ALA A 113 3.86 2.36 -18.93
CA ALA A 113 2.49 1.89 -18.81
C ALA A 113 1.51 3.07 -18.74
N ASP A 114 0.66 3.21 -19.77
CA ASP A 114 -0.38 4.26 -19.81
C ASP A 114 -1.41 4.13 -18.66
N SER A 115 -1.47 2.97 -17.99
CA SER A 115 -2.33 2.71 -16.83
C SER A 115 -1.77 3.22 -15.50
N ASP A 116 -0.49 3.58 -15.44
CA ASP A 116 0.22 3.92 -14.19
C ASP A 116 0.24 5.43 -13.99
N VAL A 117 -0.95 6.01 -13.92
CA VAL A 117 -1.15 7.47 -13.84
C VAL A 117 -1.77 7.92 -12.52
N ASP A 118 -2.32 6.98 -11.76
CA ASP A 118 -3.14 7.25 -10.58
C ASP A 118 -2.39 6.99 -9.26
N PHE A 119 -1.11 6.58 -9.31
CA PHE A 119 -0.29 6.34 -8.11
C PHE A 119 1.16 6.79 -8.31
N THR A 120 1.86 7.05 -7.20
CA THR A 120 3.18 7.70 -7.23
C THR A 120 4.36 6.76 -6.99
N ARG A 121 4.16 5.69 -6.22
CA ARG A 121 5.18 4.70 -5.83
C ARG A 121 4.51 3.49 -5.17
N SER A 122 5.31 2.50 -4.76
CA SER A 122 4.84 1.46 -3.84
C SER A 122 4.46 2.06 -2.48
N ALA A 123 3.26 1.76 -1.99
CA ALA A 123 2.77 2.09 -0.65
C ALA A 123 3.43 1.27 0.47
N VAL A 124 4.30 0.31 0.13
CA VAL A 124 4.87 -0.65 1.09
C VAL A 124 6.39 -0.58 1.15
N LEU A 125 7.03 -0.53 -0.01
CA LEU A 125 8.48 -0.65 -0.11
C LEU A 125 9.17 0.63 0.36
N GLY A 126 10.08 0.50 1.34
CA GLY A 126 10.83 1.66 1.84
C GLY A 126 12.07 1.97 0.99
N PRO A 127 12.86 3.00 1.35
CA PRO A 127 12.81 3.78 2.60
C PRO A 127 11.54 4.63 2.71
N ASN A 128 11.11 4.98 3.94
CA ASN A 128 10.09 6.01 4.14
C ASN A 128 10.65 7.37 3.72
N ASP A 129 10.42 7.74 2.46
CA ASP A 129 10.88 8.99 1.87
C ASP A 129 9.72 9.91 1.45
N ALA A 130 8.46 9.44 1.51
CA ALA A 130 7.26 10.28 1.38
C ALA A 130 6.33 10.10 2.58
N LEU A 131 5.63 11.18 2.92
CA LEU A 131 4.63 11.22 4.00
C LEU A 131 3.19 11.21 3.45
N ASP A 132 3.07 11.11 2.13
CA ASP A 132 1.89 11.36 1.33
C ASP A 132 1.82 10.42 0.12
N THR A 133 2.30 9.19 0.30
CA THR A 133 2.15 8.17 -0.74
C THR A 133 0.66 7.97 -1.06
N THR A 134 0.37 7.97 -2.37
CA THR A 134 -0.98 8.09 -2.89
C THR A 134 -1.20 7.14 -4.07
N GLY A 135 -2.38 6.51 -4.07
CA GLY A 135 -3.06 5.92 -5.21
C GLY A 135 -4.55 6.24 -5.19
N ASP A 136 -5.04 7.05 -6.15
CA ASP A 136 -6.47 7.38 -6.29
C ASP A 136 -7.08 6.60 -7.46
N PHE A 137 -7.58 5.40 -7.15
CA PHE A 137 -8.24 4.49 -8.08
C PHE A 137 -9.76 4.68 -8.14
N GLY A 138 -10.29 5.58 -7.30
CA GLY A 138 -11.68 5.98 -7.22
C GLY A 138 -12.57 5.04 -6.42
N VAL A 139 -13.88 5.29 -6.50
CA VAL A 139 -14.88 4.46 -5.81
C VAL A 139 -14.98 3.10 -6.48
N VAL A 140 -14.84 2.03 -5.69
CA VAL A 140 -15.15 0.67 -6.11
C VAL A 140 -16.59 0.33 -5.70
N GLU A 141 -17.37 -0.18 -6.65
CA GLU A 141 -18.74 -0.62 -6.40
C GLU A 141 -18.73 -2.06 -5.86
N ASP A 142 -18.32 -2.26 -4.61
CA ASP A 142 -18.49 -3.53 -3.90
C ASP A 142 -19.90 -3.59 -3.25
N PRO A 143 -20.75 -4.59 -3.58
CA PRO A 143 -22.03 -4.79 -2.91
C PRO A 143 -21.95 -5.00 -1.39
N ALA A 144 -20.81 -5.42 -0.87
CA ALA A 144 -20.48 -5.57 0.55
C ALA A 144 -19.46 -4.51 1.02
N SER A 145 -19.45 -3.35 0.36
CA SER A 145 -18.45 -2.30 0.58
C SER A 145 -18.29 -1.90 2.04
N LEU A 146 -17.03 -1.63 2.39
CA LEU A 146 -16.65 -1.01 3.65
C LEU A 146 -17.38 0.28 3.96
N ALA A 147 -17.96 1.00 2.98
CA ALA A 147 -18.79 2.16 3.24
C ALA A 147 -19.96 1.84 4.18
N GLN A 148 -20.61 0.69 4.00
CA GLN A 148 -21.73 0.26 4.82
C GLN A 148 -21.29 -0.09 6.25
N VAL A 149 -20.08 -0.65 6.40
CA VAL A 149 -19.52 -1.09 7.69
C VAL A 149 -18.97 0.10 8.49
N SER A 150 -18.28 1.02 7.81
CA SER A 150 -17.59 2.16 8.42
C SER A 150 -18.51 3.38 8.63
N GLY A 151 -19.62 3.46 7.89
CA GLY A 151 -20.54 4.59 7.95
C GLY A 151 -19.97 5.89 7.37
N THR A 152 -18.94 5.78 6.53
CA THR A 152 -18.32 6.89 5.79
C THR A 152 -18.17 6.49 4.32
N ASP A 153 -18.02 7.48 3.45
CA ASP A 153 -17.61 7.24 2.07
C ASP A 153 -16.19 6.66 2.07
N VAL A 154 -15.98 5.66 1.21
CA VAL A 154 -14.70 4.96 1.06
C VAL A 154 -14.25 4.95 -0.40
N TYR A 155 -12.93 4.92 -0.58
CA TYR A 155 -12.25 4.92 -1.87
C TYR A 155 -11.25 3.78 -1.92
N ASP A 156 -10.88 3.38 -3.12
CA ASP A 156 -9.73 2.49 -3.34
C ASP A 156 -9.86 1.14 -2.62
N GLU A 157 -11.08 0.63 -2.51
CA GLU A 157 -11.37 -0.60 -1.79
C GLU A 157 -10.69 -1.81 -2.47
N ALA A 158 -9.82 -2.47 -1.71
CA ALA A 158 -9.15 -3.70 -2.09
C ALA A 158 -9.67 -4.85 -1.23
N VAL A 159 -10.11 -5.93 -1.88
CA VAL A 159 -10.74 -7.09 -1.22
C VAL A 159 -10.07 -8.38 -1.65
N LEU A 160 -9.79 -9.25 -0.68
CA LEU A 160 -9.46 -10.65 -0.87
C LEU A 160 -10.45 -11.49 -0.09
N GLU A 161 -11.09 -12.43 -0.77
CA GLU A 161 -12.01 -13.37 -0.15
C GLU A 161 -11.77 -14.79 -0.64
N PHE A 162 -11.95 -15.76 0.25
CA PHE A 162 -11.74 -17.17 -0.05
C PHE A 162 -12.43 -18.04 0.99
N ASP A 163 -12.63 -19.30 0.61
CA ASP A 163 -13.15 -20.34 1.48
C ASP A 163 -12.00 -21.26 1.92
N VAL A 164 -12.04 -21.70 3.18
CA VAL A 164 -11.11 -22.68 3.74
C VAL A 164 -11.82 -23.69 4.64
N THR A 165 -11.47 -24.96 4.56
CA THR A 165 -12.06 -26.00 5.43
C THR A 165 -11.49 -25.91 6.85
N ALA A 166 -12.36 -25.73 7.85
CA ALA A 166 -11.96 -25.73 9.26
C ALA A 166 -11.50 -27.10 9.73
N THR A 167 -10.31 -27.17 10.36
CA THR A 167 -9.79 -28.41 10.95
C THR A 167 -10.01 -28.49 12.47
N SER A 168 -10.37 -27.39 13.11
CA SER A 168 -10.58 -27.27 14.56
C SER A 168 -11.66 -26.24 14.89
N SER A 169 -11.99 -26.03 16.17
CA SER A 169 -13.14 -25.20 16.59
C SER A 169 -12.93 -23.69 16.57
N ASN A 170 -11.71 -23.21 16.33
CA ASN A 170 -11.41 -21.78 16.20
C ASN A 170 -10.51 -21.58 14.99
N VAL A 171 -10.73 -20.48 14.26
CA VAL A 171 -9.80 -19.96 13.24
C VAL A 171 -9.04 -18.77 13.80
N VAL A 172 -7.76 -18.64 13.43
CA VAL A 172 -6.92 -17.48 13.71
C VAL A 172 -6.26 -17.01 12.42
N LEU A 173 -6.26 -15.71 12.16
CA LEU A 173 -5.54 -15.04 11.07
C LEU A 173 -4.67 -13.92 11.63
N TYR A 174 -3.37 -13.92 11.33
CA TYR A 174 -2.46 -12.82 11.70
C TYR A 174 -2.32 -11.77 10.60
N TYR A 175 -2.54 -10.51 10.98
CA TYR A 175 -2.46 -9.36 10.08
C TYR A 175 -1.75 -8.16 10.74
N SER A 176 -1.28 -7.20 9.95
CA SER A 176 -0.81 -5.90 10.44
C SER A 176 -1.30 -4.79 9.53
N LEU A 177 -1.54 -3.60 10.07
CA LEU A 177 -1.96 -2.42 9.32
C LEU A 177 -0.81 -1.40 9.28
N GLY A 178 -0.43 -0.93 8.10
CA GLY A 178 0.46 0.21 7.87
C GLY A 178 -0.29 1.33 7.16
N SER A 179 0.07 2.59 7.39
CA SER A 179 -0.64 3.73 6.81
C SER A 179 0.19 5.00 6.73
N GLU A 180 -0.12 5.84 5.74
CA GLU A 180 0.36 7.21 5.61
C GLU A 180 -0.33 8.19 6.58
N GLU A 181 -1.52 7.84 7.08
CA GLU A 181 -2.40 8.66 7.94
C GLU A 181 -1.79 9.11 9.27
N TYR A 182 -0.66 8.50 9.67
CA TYR A 182 0.06 8.86 10.88
C TYR A 182 0.90 10.14 10.73
N ALA A 183 1.18 10.60 9.50
CA ALA A 183 1.91 11.84 9.29
C ALA A 183 1.05 13.09 9.49
N GLY A 184 1.69 14.16 9.95
CA GLY A 184 1.11 15.50 9.94
C GLY A 184 1.04 16.07 8.52
N ALA A 185 0.16 17.03 8.29
CA ALA A 185 -0.01 17.63 6.97
C ALA A 185 1.19 18.47 6.52
N THR A 186 1.83 19.18 7.45
CA THR A 186 3.03 20.00 7.21
C THR A 186 3.83 20.14 8.51
N GLU A 187 5.06 20.66 8.45
CA GLU A 187 5.81 21.02 9.67
C GLU A 187 5.04 21.99 10.59
N GLY A 188 4.25 22.91 10.02
CA GLY A 188 3.42 23.85 10.77
C GLY A 188 2.10 23.27 11.28
N THR A 189 1.71 22.09 10.78
CA THR A 189 0.49 21.36 11.16
C THR A 189 0.85 19.89 11.40
N PRO A 190 1.57 19.59 12.51
CA PRO A 190 2.17 18.28 12.73
C PRO A 190 1.16 17.23 13.24
N ALA A 191 -0.09 17.63 13.53
CA ALA A 191 -1.13 16.70 13.94
C ALA A 191 -1.47 15.74 12.80
N SER A 192 -1.46 14.44 13.10
CA SER A 192 -1.65 13.36 12.12
C SER A 192 -3.01 13.43 11.43
N TRP A 193 -3.09 13.01 10.17
CA TRP A 193 -4.33 12.96 9.41
C TRP A 193 -5.40 12.10 10.10
N GLN A 194 -5.05 10.97 10.71
CA GLN A 194 -6.02 10.16 11.47
C GLN A 194 -6.72 10.89 12.61
N SER A 195 -6.05 11.87 13.23
CA SER A 195 -6.64 12.67 14.32
C SER A 195 -7.72 13.64 13.81
N ARG A 196 -7.81 13.81 12.49
CA ARG A 196 -8.75 14.68 11.77
C ARG A 196 -9.89 13.92 11.12
N GLY A 197 -9.93 12.59 11.27
CA GLY A 197 -11.05 11.74 10.86
C GLY A 197 -10.81 10.83 9.66
N TYR A 198 -9.60 10.80 9.13
CA TYR A 198 -9.17 9.90 8.05
C TYR A 198 -8.72 8.57 8.67
N LYS A 199 -9.61 7.58 8.69
CA LYS A 199 -9.48 6.42 9.58
C LYS A 199 -8.99 5.15 8.90
N ASP A 200 -9.09 5.11 7.58
CA ASP A 200 -8.87 3.99 6.66
C ASP A 200 -9.35 2.65 7.23
N PRO A 201 -10.65 2.35 7.07
CA PRO A 201 -11.24 1.16 7.66
C PRO A 201 -10.58 -0.12 7.14
N LEU A 202 -10.28 -1.01 8.07
CA LEU A 202 -9.98 -2.41 7.83
C LEU A 202 -11.14 -3.26 8.35
N SER A 203 -11.58 -4.24 7.55
CA SER A 203 -12.51 -5.28 7.99
C SER A 203 -11.91 -6.64 7.66
N ILE A 204 -11.89 -7.52 8.67
CA ILE A 204 -11.62 -8.94 8.46
C ILE A 204 -12.80 -9.69 9.03
N GLN A 205 -13.47 -10.45 8.16
CA GLN A 205 -14.67 -11.19 8.53
C GLN A 205 -14.46 -12.69 8.35
N VAL A 206 -14.90 -13.45 9.34
CA VAL A 206 -15.01 -14.89 9.30
C VAL A 206 -16.48 -15.26 9.35
N ASN A 207 -16.99 -15.92 8.30
CA ASN A 207 -18.42 -16.24 8.13
C ASN A 207 -19.32 -15.01 8.32
N GLY A 208 -18.88 -13.84 7.84
CA GLY A 208 -19.59 -12.56 7.98
C GLY A 208 -19.52 -11.93 9.37
N THR A 209 -18.73 -12.49 10.29
CA THR A 209 -18.50 -11.92 11.63
C THR A 209 -17.14 -11.22 11.66
N GLU A 210 -17.14 -9.93 11.98
CA GLU A 210 -15.93 -9.12 12.15
C GLU A 210 -15.03 -9.69 13.26
N CYS A 211 -13.71 -9.69 13.03
CA CYS A 211 -12.71 -10.20 13.96
C CYS A 211 -11.43 -9.35 14.03
N ALA A 212 -11.26 -8.31 13.20
CA ALA A 212 -10.13 -7.40 13.28
C ALA A 212 -10.33 -6.38 14.40
N TYR A 213 -10.25 -6.84 15.65
CA TYR A 213 -10.39 -6.00 16.84
C TYR A 213 -9.04 -5.68 17.48
N VAL A 214 -8.96 -4.49 18.09
CA VAL A 214 -7.89 -4.17 19.03
C VAL A 214 -7.93 -5.22 20.14
N PRO A 215 -6.80 -5.91 20.43
CA PRO A 215 -6.79 -7.01 21.38
C PRO A 215 -7.39 -6.65 22.74
N GLY A 216 -8.21 -7.56 23.28
CA GLY A 216 -8.93 -7.35 24.54
C GLY A 216 -10.13 -6.41 24.47
N SER A 217 -10.58 -6.03 23.26
CA SER A 217 -11.71 -5.12 23.05
C SER A 217 -12.60 -5.55 21.87
N GLN A 218 -13.71 -4.83 21.65
CA GLN A 218 -14.56 -4.92 20.45
C GLN A 218 -14.38 -3.72 19.52
N THR A 219 -13.32 -2.94 19.72
CA THR A 219 -13.00 -1.78 18.87
C THR A 219 -12.30 -2.26 17.61
N ALA A 220 -12.88 -2.00 16.43
CA ALA A 220 -12.27 -2.37 15.16
C ALA A 220 -10.90 -1.68 14.96
N VAL A 221 -9.96 -2.38 14.34
CA VAL A 221 -8.63 -1.84 14.03
C VAL A 221 -8.71 -0.86 12.86
N SER A 222 -8.05 0.28 13.01
CA SER A 222 -7.96 1.36 12.03
C SER A 222 -6.79 2.27 12.42
N ALA A 223 -6.33 3.16 11.52
CA ALA A 223 -5.32 4.17 11.85
C ALA A 223 -5.71 5.06 13.05
N SER A 224 -7.01 5.21 13.31
CA SER A 224 -7.52 5.99 14.44
C SER A 224 -7.58 5.23 15.77
N THR A 225 -7.54 3.90 15.74
CA THR A 225 -7.68 3.08 16.96
C THR A 225 -6.36 2.49 17.44
N VAL A 226 -5.35 2.38 16.57
CA VAL A 226 -3.99 1.97 16.95
C VAL A 226 -2.99 3.03 16.48
N ASN A 227 -2.51 3.89 17.38
CA ASN A 227 -1.59 4.98 17.09
C ASN A 227 -0.77 5.37 18.34
N GLU A 228 0.03 6.44 18.24
CA GLU A 228 0.91 6.91 19.33
C GLU A 228 0.18 7.25 20.64
N SER A 229 -1.12 7.57 20.58
CA SER A 229 -1.93 7.99 21.73
C SER A 229 -2.92 6.92 22.20
N SER A 230 -3.29 5.99 21.33
CA SER A 230 -4.35 5.00 21.54
C SER A 230 -3.84 3.61 21.18
N ASN A 231 -3.89 2.68 22.14
CA ASN A 231 -3.38 1.31 21.98
C ASN A 231 -1.92 1.26 21.49
N ALA A 232 -1.10 2.19 22.01
CA ALA A 232 0.28 2.42 21.58
C ALA A 232 1.22 1.21 21.76
N ASP A 233 0.85 0.25 22.62
CA ASP A 233 1.59 -1.00 22.79
C ASP A 233 1.62 -1.86 21.51
N TYR A 234 0.67 -1.64 20.59
CA TYR A 234 0.58 -2.30 19.30
C TYR A 234 1.08 -1.45 18.13
N TYR A 235 1.54 -0.22 18.39
CA TYR A 235 1.92 0.74 17.35
C TYR A 235 3.43 0.93 17.30
N THR A 236 3.98 0.89 16.09
CA THR A 236 5.34 1.32 15.78
C THR A 236 5.27 2.58 14.92
N ALA A 237 5.79 3.69 15.46
CA ALA A 237 5.94 4.93 14.72
C ALA A 237 7.07 4.82 13.71
N ASN A 238 6.81 5.27 12.48
CA ASN A 238 7.82 5.51 11.47
C ASN A 238 7.73 6.97 10.95
N VAL A 239 7.36 7.89 11.83
CA VAL A 239 7.22 9.32 11.55
C VAL A 239 7.42 10.11 12.84
N SER A 240 7.77 11.39 12.72
CA SER A 240 7.72 12.36 13.82
C SER A 240 7.07 13.65 13.32
N GLY A 241 5.78 13.82 13.59
CA GLY A 241 5.00 14.93 13.04
C GLY A 241 4.97 14.88 11.52
N HIS A 242 5.68 15.80 10.86
CA HIS A 242 5.85 15.84 9.40
C HIS A 242 7.30 15.55 8.98
N THR A 243 7.95 14.61 9.66
CA THR A 243 9.30 14.17 9.33
C THR A 243 9.31 12.64 9.20
N PRO A 244 9.73 12.08 8.05
CA PRO A 244 9.81 10.64 7.85
C PRO A 244 10.69 9.93 8.89
N GLY A 245 10.31 8.71 9.21
CA GLY A 245 11.10 7.81 10.05
C GLY A 245 12.28 7.19 9.30
N LYS A 246 12.84 6.13 9.87
CA LYS A 246 14.02 5.43 9.31
C LYS A 246 13.80 3.94 9.14
N ILE A 247 12.63 3.44 9.51
CA ILE A 247 12.28 2.04 9.28
C ILE A 247 12.04 1.93 7.78
N PRO A 248 12.71 1.00 7.09
CA PRO A 248 12.64 0.93 5.63
C PRO A 248 11.33 0.29 5.18
N VAL A 249 10.20 0.96 5.39
CA VAL A 249 8.88 0.69 4.81
C VAL A 249 8.29 2.05 4.49
N GLU A 250 7.43 2.16 3.48
CA GLU A 250 6.89 3.49 3.12
C GLU A 250 5.98 4.04 4.23
N PHE A 251 5.20 3.17 4.89
CA PHE A 251 4.27 3.57 5.95
C PHE A 251 4.87 4.55 6.97
N ASN A 252 4.13 5.60 7.29
CA ASN A 252 4.41 6.54 8.40
C ASN A 252 4.23 5.92 9.79
N GLY A 253 3.58 4.79 9.87
CA GLY A 253 3.47 3.97 11.07
C GLY A 253 2.74 2.68 10.77
N TYR A 254 2.88 1.69 11.65
CA TYR A 254 2.26 0.39 11.46
C TYR A 254 2.01 -0.33 12.78
N THR A 255 1.12 -1.31 12.74
CA THR A 255 0.81 -2.15 13.90
C THR A 255 1.75 -3.34 14.00
N SER A 256 1.93 -3.87 15.21
CA SER A 256 2.37 -5.26 15.38
C SER A 256 1.40 -6.24 14.69
N ALA A 257 1.81 -7.49 14.49
CA ALA A 257 0.94 -8.55 13.98
C ALA A 257 -0.20 -8.85 14.96
N LEU A 258 -1.43 -8.45 14.63
CA LEU A 258 -2.64 -8.64 15.42
C LEU A 258 -3.38 -9.94 15.02
N PRO A 259 -4.02 -10.64 15.97
CA PRO A 259 -4.86 -11.80 15.67
C PRO A 259 -6.31 -11.39 15.37
N CYS A 260 -6.84 -11.83 14.23
CA CYS A 260 -8.28 -12.02 14.04
C CYS A 260 -8.64 -13.44 14.48
N GLN A 261 -9.63 -13.59 15.37
CA GLN A 261 -10.08 -14.90 15.85
C GLN A 261 -11.60 -15.03 15.78
N ALA A 262 -12.07 -16.23 15.41
CA ALA A 262 -13.49 -16.54 15.42
C ALA A 262 -13.74 -18.03 15.70
N ALA A 263 -14.86 -18.32 16.36
CA ALA A 263 -15.33 -19.69 16.54
C ALA A 263 -15.87 -20.25 15.22
N VAL A 264 -15.50 -21.48 14.89
CA VAL A 264 -15.91 -22.18 13.67
C VAL A 264 -16.25 -23.63 13.97
N THR A 265 -16.88 -24.32 13.02
CA THR A 265 -17.22 -25.75 13.19
C THR A 265 -16.24 -26.61 12.41
N PRO A 266 -15.51 -27.55 13.05
CA PRO A 266 -14.61 -28.47 12.36
C PRO A 266 -15.33 -29.21 11.21
N GLY A 267 -14.63 -29.37 10.09
CA GLY A 267 -15.13 -30.02 8.88
C GLY A 267 -16.08 -29.16 8.03
N GLN A 268 -16.41 -27.94 8.45
CA GLN A 268 -17.22 -27.01 7.66
C GLN A 268 -16.35 -26.02 6.89
N THR A 269 -16.87 -25.53 5.77
CA THR A 269 -16.29 -24.41 5.04
C THR A 269 -16.40 -23.14 5.87
N VAL A 270 -15.30 -22.40 5.95
CA VAL A 270 -15.20 -21.08 6.55
C VAL A 270 -14.93 -20.07 5.45
N HIS A 271 -15.77 -19.06 5.35
CA HIS A 271 -15.58 -17.94 4.42
C HIS A 271 -14.78 -16.83 5.11
N VAL A 272 -13.66 -16.44 4.52
CA VAL A 272 -12.80 -15.34 5.00
C VAL A 272 -12.87 -14.20 4.00
N ARG A 273 -13.16 -12.99 4.47
CA ARG A 273 -13.11 -11.75 3.67
C ARG A 273 -12.21 -10.73 4.37
N VAL A 274 -11.24 -10.20 3.66
CA VAL A 274 -10.35 -9.11 4.08
C VAL A 274 -10.60 -7.94 3.15
N ALA A 275 -10.95 -6.78 3.70
CA ALA A 275 -11.15 -5.56 2.94
C ALA A 275 -10.47 -4.38 3.62
N ILE A 276 -9.86 -3.51 2.81
CA ILE A 276 -9.28 -2.23 3.23
C ILE A 276 -9.69 -1.16 2.23
N ALA A 277 -9.93 0.06 2.70
CA ALA A 277 -10.30 1.20 1.86
C ALA A 277 -9.87 2.50 2.54
N ASP A 278 -9.66 3.55 1.74
CA ASP A 278 -9.42 4.89 2.27
C ASP A 278 -10.73 5.50 2.76
N ALA A 279 -10.66 6.32 3.81
CA ALA A 279 -11.83 7.00 4.36
C ALA A 279 -11.84 8.49 4.01
N GLN A 280 -12.99 8.97 3.55
CA GLN A 280 -13.27 10.38 3.20
C GLN A 280 -12.65 10.88 1.90
N ASP A 281 -11.44 10.46 1.55
CA ASP A 281 -10.83 10.64 0.22
C ASP A 281 -10.04 9.40 -0.18
N GLY A 282 -9.40 9.42 -1.36
CA GLY A 282 -8.54 8.36 -1.89
C GLY A 282 -7.08 8.78 -2.00
N GLN A 283 -6.60 9.56 -1.03
CA GLN A 283 -5.31 10.27 -1.17
C GLN A 283 -4.16 9.60 -0.42
N LEU A 284 -4.38 9.07 0.78
CA LEU A 284 -3.30 8.59 1.64
C LEU A 284 -3.39 7.08 1.81
N ASP A 285 -2.33 6.40 1.41
CA ASP A 285 -2.40 4.96 1.27
C ASP A 285 -2.31 4.24 2.63
N SER A 286 -3.12 3.20 2.77
CA SER A 286 -3.12 2.24 3.86
C SER A 286 -2.97 0.83 3.31
N THR A 287 -2.23 -0.03 4.03
CA THR A 287 -1.99 -1.42 3.63
C THR A 287 -2.23 -2.38 4.80
N VAL A 288 -3.01 -3.42 4.55
CA VAL A 288 -3.05 -4.61 5.42
C VAL A 288 -2.11 -5.68 4.88
N LEU A 289 -1.26 -6.19 5.76
CA LEU A 289 -0.39 -7.34 5.50
C LEU A 289 -0.98 -8.57 6.18
N LEU A 290 -1.09 -9.68 5.46
CA LEU A 290 -1.49 -10.99 5.96
C LEU A 290 -0.26 -11.89 5.97
N ARG A 291 0.05 -12.47 7.13
CA ARG A 291 1.28 -13.25 7.31
C ARG A 291 1.27 -14.51 6.42
N THR A 292 2.41 -14.86 5.84
CA THR A 292 2.60 -16.17 5.21
C THR A 292 2.30 -17.28 6.21
N GLN A 293 1.42 -18.23 5.86
CA GLN A 293 0.92 -19.27 6.79
C GLN A 293 0.34 -18.66 8.08
N GLY A 294 -0.24 -17.46 7.98
CA GLY A 294 -0.81 -16.70 9.08
C GLY A 294 -2.20 -17.14 9.47
N LEU A 295 -2.89 -17.95 8.64
CA LEU A 295 -4.18 -18.53 8.95
C LEU A 295 -4.03 -19.98 9.41
N GLY A 296 -4.68 -20.32 10.52
CA GLY A 296 -4.70 -21.67 11.07
C GLY A 296 -5.94 -21.94 11.91
N PHE A 297 -6.06 -23.18 12.39
CA PHE A 297 -7.17 -23.61 13.25
C PHE A 297 -6.65 -24.25 14.54
N THR A 298 -7.37 -24.05 15.63
CA THR A 298 -7.01 -24.58 16.95
C THR A 298 -8.24 -24.89 17.80
N ASP A 299 -8.17 -25.96 18.60
CA ASP A 299 -9.20 -26.27 19.60
C ASP A 299 -9.03 -25.43 20.89
N LYS A 300 -7.85 -24.81 21.06
CA LYS A 300 -7.58 -23.88 22.17
C LYS A 300 -7.98 -22.47 21.79
N GLN A 301 -8.76 -21.81 22.64
CA GLN A 301 -8.97 -20.35 22.57
C GLN A 301 -7.63 -19.65 22.81
N ILE A 302 -7.20 -18.76 21.91
CA ILE A 302 -6.01 -17.95 22.11
C ILE A 302 -6.40 -16.75 22.97
N ALA A 303 -6.29 -16.93 24.29
CA ALA A 303 -6.65 -15.92 25.29
C ALA A 303 -5.63 -14.79 25.40
N GLU A 304 -4.35 -15.07 25.12
CA GLU A 304 -3.29 -14.07 25.08
C GLU A 304 -3.04 -13.69 23.63
N PRO A 305 -3.32 -12.44 23.22
CA PRO A 305 -3.07 -12.04 21.85
C PRO A 305 -1.57 -12.13 21.58
N CYS A 306 -1.18 -12.60 20.40
CA CYS A 306 0.22 -12.59 19.97
C CYS A 306 0.68 -11.16 19.66
N THR A 307 0.58 -10.28 20.64
CA THR A 307 0.70 -8.84 20.45
C THR A 307 1.29 -8.26 21.72
N ALA A 308 2.60 -8.12 21.70
CA ALA A 308 3.36 -7.14 22.42
C ALA A 308 4.81 -7.32 21.96
N LYS A 309 5.64 -6.30 22.22
CA LYS A 309 7.12 -6.31 22.17
C LYS A 309 7.83 -7.49 22.89
N ALA A 310 7.12 -8.55 23.30
CA ALA A 310 7.60 -9.69 24.08
C ALA A 310 7.05 -11.07 23.66
N GLY A 311 6.23 -11.23 22.61
CA GLY A 311 5.50 -12.49 22.34
C GLY A 311 6.01 -13.32 21.16
N THR A 312 6.34 -14.60 21.38
CA THR A 312 6.52 -15.58 20.30
C THR A 312 5.16 -16.02 19.75
N CYS A 313 4.88 -15.75 18.48
CA CYS A 313 3.66 -16.22 17.83
C CYS A 313 3.77 -17.74 17.57
N ASP A 314 3.23 -18.55 18.47
CA ASP A 314 2.91 -19.93 18.14
C ASP A 314 1.79 -19.89 17.10
N ILE A 315 2.12 -20.18 15.84
CA ILE A 315 1.13 -20.64 14.88
C ILE A 315 0.70 -22.01 15.41
N PRO A 316 -0.59 -22.27 15.69
CA PRO A 316 -1.03 -23.63 15.92
C PRO A 316 -0.72 -24.44 14.65
N GLY A 317 0.36 -25.21 14.70
CA GLY A 317 0.73 -26.16 13.67
C GLY A 317 -0.35 -27.23 13.57
N ALA A 318 -0.50 -27.75 12.36
CA ALA A 318 -1.41 -28.80 11.94
C ALA A 318 -1.17 -30.16 12.62
N ASP A 319 -1.16 -30.21 13.95
CA ASP A 319 -1.19 -31.45 14.71
C ASP A 319 -2.62 -32.00 14.65
N ASN A 320 -2.85 -32.82 13.64
CA ASN A 320 -3.94 -33.78 13.64
C ASN A 320 -3.95 -34.50 14.98
N GLY A 321 -5.11 -34.46 15.63
CA GLY A 321 -5.33 -34.85 17.01
C GLY A 321 -4.44 -36.00 17.50
N SER A 322 -3.67 -35.71 18.53
CA SER A 322 -3.37 -36.71 19.55
C SER A 322 -3.77 -36.14 20.90
N ASN A 323 -4.73 -36.85 21.50
CA ASN A 323 -5.20 -36.68 22.85
C ASN A 323 -4.03 -36.97 23.82
N GLU A 324 -3.40 -35.95 24.38
CA GLU A 324 -2.51 -36.13 25.53
C GLU A 324 -3.19 -35.62 26.81
N SER A 325 -3.81 -36.58 27.50
CA SER A 325 -4.22 -36.48 28.89
C SER A 325 -2.99 -36.59 29.80
N ASN A 326 -2.71 -35.51 30.54
CA ASN A 326 -2.25 -35.45 31.94
C ASN A 326 -1.01 -36.29 32.38
N GLY A 327 0.01 -35.61 32.90
CA GLY A 327 1.07 -36.25 33.71
C GLY A 327 2.13 -35.28 34.25
N SER A 328 2.01 -34.90 35.52
CA SER A 328 3.02 -34.16 36.30
C SER A 328 4.23 -35.04 36.67
N ASN A 329 5.45 -34.47 36.56
CA ASN A 329 6.64 -34.59 37.44
C ASN A 329 7.99 -34.83 36.72
N GLY A 330 8.95 -33.91 36.92
CA GLY A 330 10.29 -34.22 37.45
C GLY A 330 11.44 -34.63 36.51
N ALA A 331 12.38 -33.69 36.34
CA ALA A 331 13.85 -33.81 36.32
C ALA A 331 14.60 -34.71 35.30
N ASP A 332 15.51 -34.04 34.57
CA ASP A 332 16.85 -34.43 34.06
C ASP A 332 17.11 -35.87 33.60
N SER A 333 17.45 -36.05 32.32
CA SER A 333 18.81 -36.44 31.90
C SER A 333 18.95 -36.72 30.39
N ASN A 334 20.17 -36.46 29.94
CA ASN A 334 20.77 -36.51 28.61
C ASN A 334 20.59 -37.85 27.86
N GLY A 335 20.20 -37.82 26.58
CA GLY A 335 20.09 -39.02 25.76
C GLY A 335 19.83 -38.74 24.28
N SER A 336 20.91 -38.58 23.52
CA SER A 336 20.94 -38.35 22.07
C SER A 336 20.26 -39.46 21.27
N ASN A 337 19.25 -39.11 20.46
CA ASN A 337 19.03 -39.63 19.11
C ASN A 337 17.87 -38.86 18.44
N ALA A 338 18.21 -37.84 17.64
CA ALA A 338 17.26 -37.13 16.79
C ALA A 338 17.24 -37.76 15.38
N PRO A 339 16.08 -38.15 14.83
CA PRO A 339 15.88 -38.25 13.40
C PRO A 339 15.60 -36.87 12.80
N VAL A 340 15.89 -36.76 11.51
CA VAL A 340 16.04 -35.55 10.71
C VAL A 340 14.69 -34.91 10.33
N GLY A 341 14.63 -33.58 10.40
CA GLY A 341 13.77 -32.76 9.55
C GLY A 341 12.65 -32.02 10.29
N GLN A 342 12.93 -30.78 10.70
CA GLN A 342 12.07 -29.59 10.57
C GLN A 342 12.82 -28.40 11.17
N GLY A 343 13.04 -27.36 10.35
CA GLY A 343 13.80 -26.17 10.73
C GLY A 343 13.02 -25.33 11.72
N LYS A 344 13.70 -24.97 12.82
CA LYS A 344 13.28 -23.96 13.79
C LYS A 344 12.96 -22.64 13.04
N PRO A 345 11.86 -21.93 13.35
CA PRO A 345 11.61 -20.60 12.79
C PRO A 345 12.79 -19.67 13.11
N GLY A 346 13.31 -19.02 12.07
CA GLY A 346 14.56 -18.28 12.11
C GLY A 346 14.47 -17.06 13.02
N VAL A 347 15.12 -17.13 14.17
CA VAL A 347 15.74 -15.95 14.78
C VAL A 347 17.10 -15.84 14.11
N ALA A 348 17.19 -15.06 13.03
CA ALA A 348 18.47 -14.60 12.53
C ALA A 348 18.81 -13.33 13.32
N ASP A 349 19.84 -13.42 14.18
CA ASP A 349 20.52 -12.25 14.73
C ASP A 349 21.07 -11.42 13.56
N TYR A 350 20.37 -10.37 13.18
CA TYR A 350 20.94 -9.32 12.34
C TYR A 350 21.62 -8.31 13.26
N GLY A 351 22.90 -8.55 13.52
CA GLY A 351 23.79 -7.51 14.03
C GLY A 351 23.74 -6.31 13.08
N ALA A 352 23.47 -5.12 13.63
CA ALA A 352 23.43 -3.87 12.89
C ALA A 352 24.67 -3.74 11.99
N ALA A 353 24.45 -3.70 10.67
CA ALA A 353 25.50 -3.34 9.74
C ALA A 353 25.84 -1.86 9.91
N THR A 354 26.95 -1.55 10.55
CA THR A 354 27.59 -0.24 10.48
C THR A 354 27.88 0.12 9.02
N PRO A 355 27.61 1.36 8.54
CA PRO A 355 27.86 1.72 7.17
C PRO A 355 29.37 1.84 6.92
N THR A 356 29.95 0.91 6.15
CA THR A 356 31.27 1.10 5.56
C THR A 356 31.14 2.03 4.35
N SER A 357 31.79 3.19 4.45
CA SER A 357 31.92 4.18 3.37
C SER A 357 32.72 3.60 2.20
N GLY A 358 32.02 3.06 1.20
CA GLY A 358 32.60 2.58 -0.05
C GLY A 358 32.54 3.66 -1.15
N THR A 359 33.69 4.01 -1.72
CA THR A 359 33.86 4.96 -2.82
C THR A 359 33.05 4.58 -4.06
N LYS A 360 32.27 5.54 -4.57
CA LYS A 360 31.52 5.45 -5.84
C LYS A 360 32.49 5.32 -7.03
N SER A 361 32.43 4.21 -7.75
CA SER A 361 32.94 4.14 -9.13
C SER A 361 31.76 4.31 -10.08
N ALA A 362 31.65 5.49 -10.68
CA ALA A 362 30.74 5.73 -11.79
C ALA A 362 31.27 5.02 -13.04
N VAL A 363 30.46 4.15 -13.64
CA VAL A 363 30.71 3.65 -15.00
C VAL A 363 30.29 4.76 -15.96
N ALA A 364 31.27 5.42 -16.57
CA ALA A 364 31.05 6.44 -17.59
C ALA A 364 30.42 5.80 -18.84
N GLY A 365 29.20 6.22 -19.19
CA GLY A 365 28.60 5.94 -20.49
C GLY A 365 29.40 6.61 -21.62
N LEU A 366 29.52 5.92 -22.76
CA LEU A 366 30.25 6.42 -23.93
C LEU A 366 29.66 7.74 -24.46
N PRO A 367 30.48 8.73 -24.85
CA PRO A 367 29.98 9.98 -25.40
C PRO A 367 29.47 9.80 -26.83
N LEU A 368 28.21 10.18 -27.07
CA LEU A 368 27.66 10.36 -28.42
C LEU A 368 28.29 11.60 -29.08
N THR A 369 29.00 11.39 -30.20
CA THR A 369 29.58 12.48 -31.01
C THR A 369 28.51 13.26 -31.78
N GLY A 370 28.73 14.57 -31.90
CA GLY A 370 27.77 15.64 -32.24
C GLY A 370 27.05 15.65 -33.59
N THR A 371 26.91 14.51 -34.28
CA THR A 371 26.08 14.38 -35.49
C THR A 371 24.78 13.60 -35.26
N GLN A 372 24.68 12.79 -34.19
CA GLN A 372 23.47 12.04 -33.85
C GLN A 372 22.44 12.89 -33.07
N ALA A 373 22.88 13.94 -32.37
CA ALA A 373 22.01 14.84 -31.59
C ALA A 373 21.14 15.75 -32.48
N LEU A 374 21.57 16.03 -33.71
CA LEU A 374 20.84 16.92 -34.63
C LEU A 374 19.64 16.20 -35.30
N ALA A 375 19.72 14.89 -35.48
CA ALA A 375 18.64 14.11 -36.11
C ALA A 375 17.44 13.92 -35.17
N VAL A 376 17.67 13.75 -33.86
CA VAL A 376 16.61 13.55 -32.86
C VAL A 376 15.86 14.87 -32.58
N ALA A 377 16.55 16.01 -32.61
CA ALA A 377 15.94 17.32 -32.41
C ALA A 377 14.99 17.75 -33.55
N ILE A 378 15.28 17.35 -34.80
CA ILE A 378 14.45 17.69 -35.97
C ILE A 378 13.16 16.86 -36.00
N VAL A 379 13.20 15.59 -35.54
CA VAL A 379 12.02 14.71 -35.46
C VAL A 379 11.07 15.17 -34.35
N ALA A 380 11.59 15.65 -33.22
CA ALA A 380 10.77 16.20 -32.13
C ALA A 380 10.03 17.50 -32.53
N LEU A 381 10.66 18.37 -33.32
CA LEU A 381 10.02 19.60 -33.81
C LEU A 381 8.92 19.36 -34.87
N LEU A 382 9.04 18.31 -35.68
CA LEU A 382 8.04 17.95 -36.70
C LEU A 382 6.77 17.31 -36.08
N LEU A 383 6.89 16.60 -34.96
CA LEU A 383 5.74 16.00 -34.26
C LEU A 383 4.92 17.04 -33.48
N LEU A 384 5.55 18.09 -32.95
CA LEU A 384 4.87 19.19 -32.26
C LEU A 384 4.04 20.08 -33.21
N ALA A 385 4.47 20.24 -34.47
CA ALA A 385 3.70 20.98 -35.48
C ALA A 385 2.52 20.17 -36.05
N GLY A 386 2.64 18.83 -36.10
CA GLY A 386 1.58 17.93 -36.58
C GLY A 386 0.43 17.72 -35.57
N GLY A 387 0.74 17.61 -34.27
CA GLY A 387 -0.26 17.38 -33.22
C GLY A 387 -1.19 18.58 -32.99
N GLY A 388 -0.67 19.81 -33.10
CA GLY A 388 -1.46 21.03 -32.93
C GLY A 388 -2.55 21.23 -33.98
N MET A 389 -2.32 20.78 -35.21
CA MET A 389 -3.32 20.86 -36.30
C MET A 389 -4.44 19.82 -36.15
N ALA A 390 -4.16 18.64 -35.59
CA ALA A 390 -5.16 17.60 -35.33
C ALA A 390 -6.13 17.97 -34.19
N LEU A 391 -5.65 18.67 -33.15
CA LEU A 391 -6.49 19.14 -32.04
C LEU A 391 -7.44 20.28 -32.45
N MET A 392 -7.00 21.20 -33.32
CA MET A 392 -7.86 22.29 -33.82
C MET A 392 -8.95 21.80 -34.80
N LEU A 393 -8.69 20.75 -35.58
CA LEU A 393 -9.69 20.18 -36.50
C LEU A 393 -10.76 19.34 -35.77
N ARG A 394 -10.44 18.73 -34.62
CA ARG A 394 -11.41 17.98 -33.80
C ARG A 394 -12.35 18.91 -33.01
N ARG A 395 -11.87 20.08 -32.55
CA ARG A 395 -12.71 21.11 -31.90
C ARG A 395 -13.71 21.77 -32.83
N ARG A 396 -13.43 21.90 -34.14
CA ARG A 396 -14.40 22.46 -35.12
C ARG A 396 -15.52 21.50 -35.53
N ARG A 397 -15.40 20.19 -35.28
CA ARG A 397 -16.47 19.21 -35.57
C ARG A 397 -17.48 19.03 -34.44
N LEU A 398 -17.14 19.41 -33.20
CA LEU A 398 -18.03 19.26 -32.05
C LEU A 398 -18.92 20.48 -31.76
N THR A 399 -18.60 21.64 -32.33
CA THR A 399 -19.41 22.87 -32.17
C THR A 399 -20.42 23.10 -33.30
N GLY A 400 -20.67 22.10 -34.14
CA GLY A 400 -21.58 22.19 -35.30
C GLY A 400 -22.70 21.15 -35.33
N SER A 401 -22.95 20.43 -34.23
CA SER A 401 -23.98 19.39 -34.14
C SER A 401 -25.06 19.70 -33.10
N GLU A 402 -25.32 20.98 -32.85
CA GLU A 402 -26.53 21.48 -32.16
C GLU A 402 -27.06 22.67 -32.97
N ALA A 403 -27.62 22.38 -34.15
CA ALA A 403 -28.57 23.23 -34.89
C ALA A 403 -29.02 22.45 -36.13
N ASP A 404 -29.97 21.52 -35.92
CA ASP A 404 -31.19 21.33 -36.72
C ASP A 404 -31.98 20.12 -36.18
#